data_AF-A0A662VIK6-F1
#
_entry.id   AF-A0A662VIK6-F1
#
_cell.length_a   1.000
_cell.length_b   1.000
_cell.length_c   1.000
_cell.angle_alpha   90.00
_cell.angle_beta   90.00
_cell.angle_gamma   90.00
#
_symmetry.space_group_name_H-M   'P 1'
#
loop_
_entity.id
_entity.type
_entity.pdbx_description
1 polymer ?
#
loop_
_entity_poly.entity_id
_entity_poly.type
_entity_poly.pdbx_seq_one_letter_code
_entity_poly.pdbx_strand_id
1 'polypeptide(L)' 'MSRLKELCKRKVVKQHSSLTITLPKPWVIIQDVKAGDELKVMMDENHRLIIEPVTKSTDSD' A
#
# COMPACT_ATOMS: atom_id res chain seq x y z
N MET A 1 -17.45 -25.14 3.97
CA MET A 1 -17.83 -23.91 4.71
C MET A 1 -16.60 -23.35 5.42
N SER A 2 -16.42 -22.02 5.31
CA SER A 2 -15.62 -21.10 6.16
C SER A 2 -14.10 -21.29 6.33
N ARG A 3 -13.30 -20.57 5.53
CA ARG A 3 -11.95 -20.08 5.91
C ARG A 3 -11.60 -18.69 5.37
N LEU A 4 -12.61 -17.83 5.16
CA LEU A 4 -12.37 -16.43 4.80
C LEU A 4 -12.61 -15.56 6.03
N LYS A 5 -11.55 -14.88 6.48
CA LYS A 5 -11.46 -13.71 7.38
C LYS A 5 -10.48 -13.92 8.53
N GLU A 6 -9.25 -14.31 8.23
CA GLU A 6 -8.15 -13.76 9.00
C GLU A 6 -7.83 -12.39 8.39
N LEU A 7 -8.48 -11.35 8.92
CA LEU A 7 -8.09 -9.97 8.63
C LEU A 7 -6.68 -9.80 9.18
N CYS A 8 -5.67 -9.91 8.31
CA CYS A 8 -4.27 -9.70 8.70
C CYS A 8 -4.16 -8.37 9.46
N LYS A 9 -3.95 -8.43 10.77
CA LYS A 9 -3.66 -7.25 11.58
C LYS A 9 -2.34 -6.67 11.07
N ARG A 10 -2.41 -5.55 10.35
CA ARG A 10 -1.23 -4.87 9.84
C ARG A 10 -0.56 -4.13 10.99
N LYS A 11 0.71 -4.42 11.22
CA LYS A 11 1.51 -3.76 12.26
C LYS A 11 2.15 -2.51 11.67
N VAL A 12 1.95 -1.38 12.33
CA VAL A 12 2.76 -0.18 12.10
C VAL A 12 4.05 -0.34 12.91
N VAL A 13 5.19 -0.16 12.25
CA VAL A 13 6.53 -0.30 12.86
C VAL A 13 7.25 1.04 12.74
N LYS A 14 7.90 1.49 13.81
CA LYS A 14 8.77 2.67 13.76
C LYS A 14 10.15 2.26 13.25
N GLN A 15 10.59 2.86 12.15
CA GLN A 15 11.95 2.73 11.62
C GLN A 15 12.63 4.10 11.65
N HIS A 16 13.65 4.25 12.50
CA HIS A 16 14.32 5.52 12.75
C HIS A 16 13.32 6.64 13.14
N SER A 17 13.21 7.68 12.33
CA SER A 17 12.29 8.81 12.50
C SER A 17 10.95 8.62 11.78
N SER A 18 10.73 7.48 11.13
CA SER A 18 9.56 7.24 10.27
C SER A 18 8.68 6.10 10.78
N LEU A 19 7.39 6.14 10.46
CA LEU A 19 6.46 5.02 10.64
C LEU A 19 6.31 4.28 9.31
N THR A 20 6.35 2.95 9.38
CA THR A 20 6.33 2.07 8.22
C THR A 20 5.24 1.02 8.40
N ILE A 21 4.59 0.66 7.31
CA ILE A 21 3.67 -0.49 7.23
C ILE A 21 4.17 -1.48 6.21
N THR A 22 3.95 -2.76 6.46
CA THR A 22 4.24 -3.81 5.46
C THR A 22 3.02 -4.01 4.58
N LEU A 23 3.18 -3.79 3.27
CA LEU A 23 2.14 -4.06 2.30
C LEU A 23 1.98 -5.58 2.09
N PRO A 24 0.74 -6.09 1.92
CA PRO A 24 0.52 -7.51 1.67
C PRO A 24 1.17 -7.94 0.35
N LYS A 25 1.92 -9.06 0.37
CA LYS A 25 2.53 -9.63 -0.85
C LYS A 25 1.55 -9.76 -2.03
N PRO A 26 0.30 -10.25 -1.85
CA PRO A 26 -0.64 -10.34 -2.97
C PRO A 26 -0.97 -8.98 -3.58
N TRP A 27 -1.10 -7.94 -2.75
CA TRP A 27 -1.37 -6.59 -3.24
C TRP A 27 -0.19 -6.05 -4.05
N VAL A 28 1.04 -6.23 -3.55
CA VAL A 28 2.26 -5.82 -4.27
C VAL A 28 2.36 -6.49 -5.64
N ILE A 29 2.04 -7.79 -5.73
CA ILE A 29 2.04 -8.54 -7.00
C ILE A 29 0.95 -8.03 -7.94
N ILE A 30 -0.29 -7.85 -7.44
CA ILE A 30 -1.43 -7.41 -8.28
C ILE A 30 -1.20 -6.00 -8.83
N GLN A 31 -0.55 -5.13 -8.06
CA GLN A 31 -0.28 -3.75 -8.43
C GLN A 31 1.08 -3.55 -9.15
N ASP A 32 1.83 -4.64 -9.40
CA ASP A 32 3.20 -4.64 -9.97
C ASP A 32 4.15 -3.62 -9.31
N VAL A 33 4.08 -3.48 -7.98
CA VAL A 33 4.90 -2.53 -7.23
C VAL A 33 6.28 -3.13 -6.95
N LYS A 34 7.33 -2.38 -7.26
CA LYS A 34 8.74 -2.74 -7.04
C LYS A 34 9.38 -1.88 -5.96
N ALA A 35 10.49 -2.37 -5.42
CA ALA A 35 11.28 -1.59 -4.47
C ALA A 35 11.83 -0.34 -5.17
N GLY A 36 11.57 0.83 -4.59
CA GLY A 36 11.93 2.13 -5.17
C GLY A 36 10.78 2.83 -5.89
N ASP A 37 9.65 2.16 -6.13
CA ASP A 37 8.48 2.80 -6.72
C ASP A 37 7.84 3.79 -5.74
N GLU A 38 7.35 4.90 -6.30
CA GLU A 38 6.62 5.92 -5.56
C GLU A 38 5.14 5.53 -5.46
N LEU A 39 4.59 5.67 -4.24
CA LEU A 39 3.19 5.40 -3.95
C LEU A 39 2.52 6.68 -3.45
N LYS A 40 1.32 6.94 -3.96
CA LYS A 40 0.44 7.99 -3.46
C LYS A 40 -0.30 7.46 -2.23
N VAL A 41 -0.23 8.18 -1.12
CA VAL A 41 -0.96 7.87 0.12
C VAL A 41 -1.95 8.97 0.40
N MET A 42 -3.23 8.62 0.50
CA MET A 42 -4.34 9.54 0.75
C MET A 42 -5.16 9.06 1.94
N MET A 43 -5.93 9.96 2.55
CA MET A 43 -6.91 9.62 3.58
C MET A 43 -8.32 9.86 3.04
N ASP A 44 -9.20 8.87 3.14
CA ASP A 44 -10.60 9.02 2.77
C ASP A 44 -11.45 9.69 3.87
N GLU A 45 -12.72 9.96 3.58
CA GLU A 45 -13.68 10.56 4.51
C GLU A 45 -13.96 9.69 5.75
N ASN A 46 -13.62 8.40 5.69
CA ASN A 46 -13.77 7.44 6.79
C ASN A 46 -12.46 7.25 7.58
N HIS A 47 -11.47 8.14 7.42
CA HIS A 47 -10.15 8.07 8.03
C HIS A 47 -9.36 6.80 7.69
N ARG A 48 -9.58 6.23 6.50
CA ARG A 48 -8.83 5.09 5.99
C ARG A 48 -7.71 5.59 5.09
N LEU A 49 -6.54 4.99 5.23
CA LEU A 49 -5.43 5.22 4.32
C LEU A 49 -5.67 4.45 3.02
N ILE A 50 -5.70 5.18 1.92
CA ILE A 50 -5.75 4.68 0.55
C ILE A 50 -4.34 4.79 -0.03
N ILE A 51 -3.86 3.71 -0.64
CA ILE A 51 -2.50 3.62 -1.20
C ILE A 51 -2.64 3.20 -2.66
N GLU A 52 -2.06 3.99 -3.55
CA GLU A 52 -2.13 3.79 -5.00
C GLU A 52 -0.74 3.93 -5.63
N PRO A 53 -0.37 3.09 -6.62
CA PRO A 53 0.84 3.30 -7.40
C PRO A 53 0.80 4.62 -8.15
N VAL A 54 1.91 5.36 -8.19
CA VAL A 54 2.02 6.52 -9.07
C VAL A 54 2.27 6.00 -10.48
N THR A 55 1.22 5.92 -11.30
CA THR A 55 1.41 5.74 -12.74
C THR A 55 2.05 7.02 -13.26
N LYS A 56 3.36 6.97 -13.56
CA LYS A 56 3.97 7.98 -14.42
C LYS A 56 3.34 7.81 -15.79
N SER A 57 2.21 8.47 -16.02
CA SER A 57 1.73 8.73 -17.36
C SER A 57 2.88 9.46 -18.03
N THR A 58 3.58 8.77 -18.92
CA THR A 58 4.46 9.41 -19.89
C THR A 58 3.55 10.35 -20.68
N ASP A 59 3.50 11.63 -20.29
CA ASP A 59 3.08 12.70 -21.18
C ASP A 59 3.96 12.53 -22.42
N SER A 60 3.32 12.05 -23.49
CA SER A 60 3.91 11.97 -24.81
C SER A 60 3.86 13.39 -25.37
N ASP A 61 4.98 14.11 -25.28
CA ASP A 61 5.29 15.28 -26.11
C ASP A 61 6.16 14.83 -27.30
#